data_AF-A0A392RIM8-F1
#
_entry.id   AF-A0A392RIM8-F1
#
_cell.length_a   1.000
_cell.length_b   1.000
_cell.length_c   1.000
_cell.angle_alpha   90.00
_cell.angle_beta   90.00
_cell.angle_gamma   90.00
#
_symmetry.space_group_name_H-M   'P 1'
#
loop_
_entity.id
_entity.type
_entity.pdbx_description
1 polymer ?
#
loop_
_entity_poly.entity_id
_entity_poly.type
_entity_poly.pdbx_seq_one_letter_code
_entity_poly.pdbx_strand_id
1 'polypeptide(L)'
;MDATLAGEKRLLKLNELEEWRERAYDNAVLYKARTKRHHDKGLVPKVFQPGQLVLLFNSRLRLFPGKLKSRWSGPFLIKEVFFHGAIEIYKPGDEANTFEVNGQ
;
A
#
# COMPACT_ATOMS: atom_id res chain seq x y z
N MET A 1 44.31 -8.26 37.40
CA MET A 1 43.53 -7.03 37.61
C MET A 1 43.11 -6.33 36.30
N ASP A 2 43.50 -6.82 35.11
CA ASP A 2 43.20 -6.15 33.82
C ASP A 2 41.99 -6.78 33.06
N ALA A 3 41.74 -8.08 33.26
CA ALA A 3 40.70 -8.81 32.53
C ALA A 3 39.25 -8.40 32.90
N THR A 4 39.01 -8.05 34.17
CA THR A 4 37.68 -7.61 34.64
C THR A 4 37.32 -6.24 34.06
N LEU A 5 38.29 -5.31 34.05
CA LEU A 5 38.13 -3.96 33.52
C LEU A 5 37.94 -3.95 31.99
N ALA A 6 38.60 -4.87 31.28
CA ALA A 6 38.36 -5.12 29.86
C ALA A 6 36.95 -5.70 29.59
N GLY A 7 36.46 -6.57 30.47
CA GLY A 7 35.11 -7.14 30.42
C GLY A 7 34.02 -6.07 30.58
N GLU A 8 34.16 -5.19 31.58
CA GLU A 8 33.23 -4.08 31.83
C GLU A 8 33.19 -3.10 30.66
N LYS A 9 34.35 -2.72 30.10
CA LYS A 9 34.42 -1.88 28.90
C LYS A 9 33.72 -2.51 27.69
N ARG A 10 33.85 -3.82 27.51
CA ARG A 10 33.17 -4.55 26.44
C ARG A 10 31.66 -4.56 26.65
N LEU A 11 31.18 -4.78 27.88
CA LEU A 11 29.76 -4.76 28.20
C LEU A 11 29.14 -3.38 27.95
N LEU A 12 29.79 -2.30 28.38
CA LEU A 12 29.35 -0.93 28.12
C LEU A 12 29.19 -0.68 26.61
N LYS A 13 30.18 -1.08 25.82
CA LYS A 13 30.13 -0.92 24.36
C LYS A 13 29.02 -1.74 23.70
N LEU A 14 28.68 -2.92 24.24
CA LEU A 14 27.56 -3.72 23.76
C LEU A 14 26.22 -3.07 24.09
N ASN A 15 26.05 -2.55 25.31
CA ASN A 15 24.85 -1.83 25.71
C ASN A 15 24.63 -0.58 24.86
N GLU A 16 25.69 0.19 24.60
CA GLU A 16 25.61 1.34 23.69
C GLU A 16 25.09 0.90 22.31
N LEU A 17 25.64 -0.17 21.73
CA LEU A 17 25.19 -0.71 20.44
C LEU A 17 23.72 -1.13 20.45
N GLU A 18 23.24 -1.70 21.55
CA GLU A 18 21.84 -2.08 21.73
C GLU A 18 20.94 -0.83 21.72
N GLU A 19 21.30 0.22 22.46
CA GLU A 19 20.59 1.51 22.45
C GLU A 19 20.57 2.16 21.06
N TRP A 20 21.65 2.03 20.28
CA TRP A 20 21.66 2.52 18.89
C TRP A 20 20.69 1.74 18.00
N ARG A 21 20.59 0.41 18.18
CA ARG A 21 19.63 -0.41 17.42
C ARG A 21 18.20 -0.08 17.80
N GLU A 22 17.89 0.04 19.09
CA GLU A 22 16.56 0.39 19.57
C GLU A 22 16.12 1.74 18.99
N ARG A 23 16.97 2.76 19.09
CA ARG A 23 16.72 4.07 18.45
C ARG A 23 16.51 3.97 16.94
N ALA A 24 17.26 3.12 16.24
CA ALA A 24 17.08 2.92 14.81
C ALA A 24 15.72 2.27 14.48
N TYR A 25 15.29 1.28 15.27
CA TYR A 25 13.98 0.65 15.11
C TYR A 25 12.84 1.64 15.38
N ASP A 26 12.91 2.40 16.46
CA ASP A 26 11.91 3.42 16.80
C ASP A 26 11.79 4.47 15.69
N ASN A 27 12.95 4.95 15.20
CA ASN A 27 12.99 5.90 14.10
C ASN A 27 12.38 5.32 12.82
N ALA A 28 12.63 4.05 12.52
CA ALA A 28 12.06 3.38 11.34
C ALA A 28 10.54 3.23 11.46
N VAL A 29 10.02 2.85 12.63
CA VAL A 29 8.58 2.76 12.91
C VAL A 29 7.93 4.14 12.76
N LEU A 30 8.52 5.15 13.37
CA LEU A 30 8.03 6.52 13.31
C LEU A 30 8.03 7.08 11.89
N TYR A 31 9.08 6.81 11.12
CA TYR A 31 9.18 7.21 9.72
C TYR A 31 8.07 6.58 8.87
N LYS A 32 7.84 5.27 9.01
CA LYS A 32 6.76 4.56 8.31
C LYS A 32 5.39 5.12 8.69
N ALA A 33 5.16 5.38 9.98
CA ALA A 33 3.91 5.94 10.48
C ALA A 33 3.65 7.36 9.94
N ARG A 34 4.67 8.23 9.92
CA ARG A 34 4.58 9.58 9.36
C ARG A 34 4.29 9.56 7.87
N THR A 35 5.01 8.72 7.12
CA THR A 35 4.83 8.56 5.67
C THR A 35 3.42 8.06 5.35
N LYS A 36 2.94 7.03 6.07
CA LYS A 36 1.57 6.53 5.93
C LYS A 36 0.54 7.61 6.22
N ARG A 37 0.68 8.34 7.34
CA ARG A 37 -0.25 9.43 7.70
C ARG A 37 -0.27 10.53 6.64
N HIS A 38 0.88 10.87 6.06
CA HIS A 38 0.94 11.87 4.99
C HIS A 38 0.26 11.37 3.71
N HIS A 39 0.52 10.12 3.32
CA HIS A 39 -0.13 9.49 2.17
C HIS A 39 -1.67 9.43 2.35
N ASP A 40 -2.13 8.93 3.49
CA ASP A 40 -3.56 8.69 3.75
C ASP A 40 -4.34 10.01 3.86
N LYS A 41 -3.70 11.11 4.27
CA LYS A 41 -4.31 12.46 4.24
C LYS A 41 -4.72 12.91 2.83
N GLY A 42 -4.06 12.41 1.79
CA GLY A 42 -4.38 12.74 0.39
C GLY A 42 -5.41 11.81 -0.25
N LEU A 43 -5.78 10.72 0.44
CA LEU A 43 -6.77 9.77 -0.08
C LEU A 43 -8.17 10.33 0.13
N VAL A 44 -8.93 10.41 -0.96
CA VAL A 44 -10.36 10.72 -0.91
C VAL A 44 -11.12 9.40 -0.93
N PRO A 45 -11.91 9.09 0.11
CA PRO A 45 -12.71 7.87 0.12
C PRO A 45 -13.70 7.90 -1.04
N LYS A 46 -13.67 6.86 -1.88
CA LYS A 46 -14.65 6.66 -2.95
C LYS A 46 -15.70 5.67 -2.48
N VAL A 47 -16.95 6.10 -2.51
CA VAL A 47 -18.09 5.24 -2.24
C VAL A 47 -18.62 4.75 -3.57
N PHE A 48 -18.68 3.44 -3.71
CA PHE A 48 -19.23 2.77 -4.89
C PHE A 48 -20.62 2.22 -4.58
N GLN A 49 -21.47 2.20 -5.60
CA GLN A 49 -22.81 1.63 -5.51
C GLN A 49 -23.04 0.66 -6.68
N PRO A 50 -23.78 -0.45 -6.48
CA PRO A 50 -24.23 -1.29 -7.57
C PRO A 50 -24.97 -0.48 -8.65
N GLY A 51 -24.73 -0.81 -9.93
CA GLY A 51 -25.27 -0.11 -11.09
C GLY A 51 -24.47 1.13 -11.52
N GLN A 52 -23.44 1.54 -10.78
CA GLN A 52 -22.59 2.65 -11.18
C GLN A 52 -21.65 2.26 -12.33
N LEU A 53 -21.45 3.19 -13.28
CA LEU A 53 -20.45 3.04 -14.34
C LEU A 53 -19.06 3.46 -13.84
N VAL A 54 -18.07 2.60 -14.04
CA VAL A 54 -16.68 2.81 -13.64
C VAL A 54 -15.71 2.49 -14.77
N LEU A 55 -14.54 3.13 -14.73
CA LEU A 55 -13.41 2.82 -15.60
C LEU A 55 -12.38 2.00 -14.83
N LEU A 56 -11.83 0.97 -15.48
CA LEU A 56 -10.79 0.15 -14.88
C LEU A 56 -9.40 0.69 -15.25
N PHE A 57 -8.54 0.88 -14.26
CA PHE A 57 -7.17 1.32 -14.45
C PHE A 57 -6.21 0.15 -14.71
N ASN A 58 -5.46 0.23 -15.79
CA ASN A 58 -4.42 -0.73 -16.13
C ASN A 58 -3.05 -0.26 -15.60
N SER A 59 -2.61 -0.87 -14.49
CA SER A 59 -1.33 -0.56 -13.84
C SER A 59 -0.11 -0.98 -14.68
N ARG A 60 -0.22 -2.01 -15.54
CA ARG A 60 0.89 -2.52 -16.38
C ARG A 60 1.30 -1.52 -17.46
N LEU A 61 0.35 -0.70 -17.94
CA LEU A 61 0.61 0.36 -18.91
C LEU A 61 1.39 1.55 -18.31
N ARG A 62 1.71 1.55 -17.01
CA ARG A 62 2.59 2.55 -16.38
C ARG A 62 4.04 2.46 -16.85
N LEU A 63 4.52 1.26 -17.19
CA LEU A 63 5.95 0.99 -17.40
C LEU A 63 6.44 1.25 -18.84
N PHE A 64 5.53 1.48 -19.79
CA PHE A 64 5.86 1.59 -21.21
C PHE A 64 5.43 2.96 -21.78
N PRO A 65 6.30 3.98 -21.75
CA PRO A 65 5.98 5.33 -22.20
C PRO A 65 5.86 5.48 -23.73
N GLY A 66 6.24 4.46 -24.51
CA GLY A 66 6.40 4.56 -25.97
C GLY A 66 5.13 4.41 -26.81
N LYS A 67 3.95 4.15 -26.22
CA LYS A 67 2.68 4.09 -26.95
C LYS A 67 1.60 4.85 -26.19
N LEU A 68 0.91 5.77 -26.87
CA LEU A 68 -0.24 6.54 -26.37
C LEU A 68 -1.48 5.64 -26.21
N LYS A 69 -1.40 4.60 -25.38
CA LYS A 69 -2.57 3.81 -25.00
C LYS A 69 -3.19 4.42 -23.75
N SER A 70 -4.52 4.59 -23.77
CA SER A 70 -5.26 4.92 -22.55
C SER A 70 -4.95 3.87 -21.48
N ARG A 71 -4.68 4.34 -20.26
CA ARG A 71 -4.54 3.48 -19.08
C ARG A 71 -5.89 3.06 -18.52
N TRP A 72 -6.96 3.70 -18.95
CA TRP A 72 -8.32 3.41 -18.56
C TRP A 72 -8.97 2.54 -19.62
N SER A 73 -9.51 1.41 -19.20
CA SER A 73 -10.29 0.51 -20.05
C SER A 73 -11.75 0.56 -19.64
N GLY A 74 -12.62 0.62 -20.65
CA GLY A 74 -14.03 0.26 -20.64
C GLY A 74 -14.92 1.05 -19.66
N PRO A 75 -16.16 1.38 -20.03
CA PRO A 75 -17.21 1.51 -19.03
C PRO A 75 -17.60 0.10 -18.55
N PHE A 76 -17.51 -0.13 -17.25
CA PHE A 76 -17.99 -1.33 -16.57
C PHE A 76 -19.09 -0.96 -15.58
N LEU A 77 -20.04 -1.86 -15.37
CA LEU A 77 -21.07 -1.74 -14.35
C LEU A 77 -20.64 -2.47 -13.09
N ILE A 78 -20.88 -1.86 -11.93
CA ILE A 78 -20.71 -2.51 -10.64
C ILE A 78 -21.90 -3.44 -10.39
N LYS A 79 -21.61 -4.73 -10.16
CA LYS A 79 -22.60 -5.72 -9.77
C LYS A 79 -22.77 -5.75 -8.26
N GLU A 80 -21.67 -5.81 -7.53
CA GLU A 80 -21.66 -5.89 -6.07
C GLU A 80 -20.45 -5.14 -5.48
N VAL A 81 -20.62 -4.59 -4.29
CA VAL A 81 -19.55 -3.97 -3.49
C VAL A 81 -19.38 -4.78 -2.22
N PHE A 82 -18.19 -5.34 -2.02
CA PHE A 82 -17.91 -6.15 -0.84
C PHE A 82 -17.53 -5.30 0.37
N PHE A 83 -17.73 -5.85 1.57
CA PHE A 83 -17.41 -5.16 2.84
C PHE A 83 -15.93 -4.80 2.98
N HIS A 84 -15.03 -5.55 2.33
CA HIS A 84 -13.58 -5.31 2.33
C HIS A 84 -13.12 -4.31 1.25
N GLY A 85 -14.04 -3.69 0.52
CA GLY A 85 -13.74 -2.62 -0.45
C GLY A 85 -13.39 -3.08 -1.86
N ALA A 86 -13.41 -4.39 -2.13
CA ALA A 86 -13.40 -4.88 -3.50
C ALA A 86 -14.75 -4.69 -4.17
N ILE A 87 -14.75 -4.58 -5.50
CA ILE A 87 -15.96 -4.43 -6.30
C ILE A 87 -15.98 -5.49 -7.40
N GLU A 88 -17.14 -6.12 -7.60
CA GLU A 88 -17.37 -7.01 -8.73
C GLU A 88 -17.91 -6.17 -9.89
N ILE A 89 -17.23 -6.23 -11.04
CA ILE A 89 -17.61 -5.46 -12.23
C ILE A 89 -17.82 -6.37 -13.44
N TYR A 90 -18.65 -5.92 -14.37
CA TYR A 90 -18.90 -6.59 -15.65
C TYR A 90 -19.06 -5.60 -16.79
N LYS A 91 -18.91 -6.08 -18.03
CA LYS A 91 -19.12 -5.24 -19.21
C LYS A 91 -20.60 -5.22 -19.57
N PRO A 92 -21.20 -4.04 -19.87
CA PRO A 92 -22.54 -3.98 -20.41
C PRO A 92 -22.68 -4.87 -21.65
N GLY A 93 -23.65 -5.78 -21.65
CA GLY A 93 -23.85 -6.77 -22.72
C GLY A 93 -23.09 -8.09 -22.56
N ASP A 94 -22.26 -8.23 -21.52
CA ASP A 94 -21.55 -9.47 -21.16
C ASP A 94 -21.65 -9.70 -19.64
N GLU A 95 -22.88 -9.92 -19.17
CA GLU A 95 -23.20 -10.03 -17.73
C GLU A 95 -22.66 -11.31 -17.09
N ALA A 96 -22.39 -12.34 -17.89
CA ALA A 96 -21.82 -13.60 -17.42
C ALA A 96 -20.34 -13.49 -17.05
N ASN A 97 -19.64 -12.48 -17.58
CA ASN A 97 -18.20 -12.32 -17.43
C ASN A 97 -17.89 -11.22 -16.41
N THR A 98 -18.07 -11.55 -15.14
CA THR A 98 -17.75 -10.68 -14.01
C THR A 98 -16.34 -10.96 -13.48
N PHE A 99 -15.71 -9.95 -12.89
CA PHE A 99 -14.45 -10.13 -12.17
C PHE A 99 -14.29 -9.10 -11.05
N GLU A 100 -13.55 -9.49 -10.01
CA GLU A 100 -13.29 -8.68 -8.83
C GLU A 100 -12.09 -7.75 -9.06
N VAL A 101 -12.25 -6.48 -8.66
CA VAL A 101 -11.19 -5.47 -8.70
C VAL A 101 -11.15 -4.68 -7.41
N ASN A 102 -10.00 -4.06 -7.13
CA ASN A 102 -9.86 -3.17 -5.98
C ASN A 102 -10.68 -1.89 -6.18
N GLY A 103 -11.54 -1.57 -5.22
CA GLY A 103 -12.33 -0.33 -5.17
C GLY A 103 -11.72 0.74 -4.25
N GLN A 104 -10.41 0.76 -4.06
CA GLN A 104 -9.70 1.71 -3.20
C GLN A 104 -9.01 2.82 -4.02
#